data_AF-A0A4W6E8T0-F1
#
_entry.id   AF-A0A4W6E8T0-F1
#
_cell.length_a   1.000
_cell.length_b   1.000
_cell.length_c   1.000
_cell.angle_alpha   90.00
_cell.angle_beta   90.00
_cell.angle_gamma   90.00
#
_symmetry.space_group_name_H-M   'P 1'
#
loop_
_entity.id
_entity.type
_entity.pdbx_description
1 polymer ?
#
loop_
_entity_poly.entity_id
_entity_poly.type
_entity_poly.pdbx_seq_one_letter_code
_entity_poly.pdbx_strand_id
1 'polypeptide(L)'
;MSLQTCQTKPCRSMKACRGNTRLQPWSARGWRRRGTKPSRRSMRSNKCLRWSLKRSVPFRRTWRSKGRVEKVLKPWPLKLNRQNRSLKRKSMMMLSHLSPETITQINLEDEEEEDGEDLNAASKVCLSPQCHATVSELQNKLELAVKEKNQAVTDLEAVRGQLRETREELLKEKHDNTVLIAETVKQKKLLVKYNRVSQFAVEEYEALQDMLDLERDLRTEAESFGRAMMVEQKNLKRQSQILMQSSSPSQALQDALSQVTRLTQDLETQRLEHQNQLKQLEDRLGSCETQRELTALRRKLELVEEEKREYSDKCSKAEVEVKDLRFTAWKTMICS
;
A
#
# COMPACT_ATOMS: atom_id res chain seq x y z
N MET A 1 -65.70 10.08 -26.66
CA MET A 1 -64.87 10.99 -27.48
C MET A 1 -63.52 10.32 -27.70
N SER A 2 -63.41 9.68 -28.86
CA SER A 2 -62.29 9.64 -29.79
C SER A 2 -60.85 9.96 -29.33
N LEU A 3 -59.97 9.00 -29.69
CA LEU A 3 -58.62 9.17 -30.28
C LEU A 3 -57.51 9.62 -29.30
N GLN A 4 -56.23 9.21 -29.40
CA GLN A 4 -55.49 8.73 -30.56
C GLN A 4 -54.17 8.06 -30.12
N THR A 5 -53.75 7.10 -30.93
CA THR A 5 -52.40 6.54 -31.03
C THR A 5 -51.38 7.58 -31.50
N CYS A 6 -50.12 7.45 -31.08
CA CYS A 6 -48.97 8.04 -31.79
C CYS A 6 -47.83 7.02 -31.89
N GLN A 7 -47.71 6.43 -33.08
CA GLN A 7 -46.49 5.83 -33.58
C GLN A 7 -45.58 6.95 -34.12
N THR A 8 -44.28 6.90 -33.85
CA THR A 8 -43.26 7.45 -34.75
C THR A 8 -42.00 6.56 -34.74
N LYS A 9 -41.65 6.04 -35.92
CA LYS A 9 -40.31 5.59 -36.37
C LYS A 9 -39.92 6.56 -37.51
N PRO A 10 -38.76 6.41 -38.18
CA PRO A 10 -37.36 6.33 -37.75
C PRO A 10 -36.51 7.43 -38.43
N CYS A 11 -35.23 7.59 -38.08
CA CYS A 11 -34.25 8.26 -38.95
C CYS A 11 -32.97 7.45 -39.09
N ARG A 12 -32.70 7.04 -40.33
CA ARG A 12 -31.43 6.51 -40.83
C ARG A 12 -30.40 7.65 -40.90
N SER A 13 -29.16 7.37 -40.50
CA SER A 13 -28.01 7.79 -41.30
C SER A 13 -26.83 6.86 -41.01
N MET A 14 -26.47 6.08 -42.03
CA MET A 14 -25.21 5.35 -42.16
C MET A 14 -24.09 6.36 -42.47
N LYS A 15 -22.99 6.30 -41.71
CA LYS A 15 -21.66 6.51 -42.29
C LYS A 15 -20.75 5.38 -41.83
N ALA A 16 -20.38 4.58 -42.82
CA ALA A 16 -19.34 3.57 -42.71
C ALA A 16 -17.97 4.26 -42.69
N CYS A 17 -17.08 3.79 -41.82
CA CYS A 17 -15.65 3.82 -42.08
C CYS A 17 -15.12 2.40 -41.87
N ARG A 18 -14.80 1.76 -43.00
CA ARG A 18 -14.08 0.50 -43.07
C ARG A 18 -12.64 0.75 -42.60
N GLY A 19 -12.15 -0.09 -41.70
CA GLY A 19 -10.80 -0.02 -41.16
C GLY A 19 -10.29 -1.37 -40.66
N ASN A 20 -10.25 -2.35 -41.58
CA ASN A 20 -9.28 -3.45 -41.65
C ASN A 20 -8.62 -3.95 -40.34
N THR A 21 -9.31 -4.79 -39.56
CA THR A 21 -8.68 -5.56 -38.47
C THR A 21 -8.07 -6.84 -39.04
N ARG A 22 -6.79 -6.77 -39.40
CA ARG A 22 -5.96 -7.95 -39.67
C ARG A 22 -5.66 -8.64 -38.35
N LEU A 23 -6.45 -9.67 -38.01
CA LEU A 23 -6.13 -10.62 -36.94
C LEU A 23 -4.93 -11.46 -37.40
N GLN A 24 -3.82 -11.35 -36.67
CA GLN A 24 -2.70 -12.28 -36.73
C GLN A 24 -2.45 -12.88 -35.33
N PRO A 25 -1.89 -14.10 -35.28
CA PRO A 25 -2.19 -15.07 -34.24
C PRO A 25 -1.29 -14.92 -33.02
N TRP A 26 -1.73 -15.57 -31.95
CA TRP A 26 -0.95 -15.82 -30.75
C TRP A 26 0.45 -16.33 -31.12
N SER A 27 1.48 -15.60 -30.70
CA SER A 27 2.83 -16.13 -30.61
C SER A 27 3.37 -15.84 -29.21
N ALA A 28 3.57 -16.93 -28.47
CA ALA A 28 4.41 -16.96 -27.29
C ALA A 28 5.84 -16.64 -27.72
N ARG A 29 6.35 -15.45 -27.38
CA ARG A 29 7.79 -15.16 -27.36
C ARG A 29 8.09 -13.87 -26.58
N GLY A 30 8.73 -14.06 -25.43
CA GLY A 30 9.71 -13.18 -24.77
C GLY A 30 9.49 -11.67 -24.77
N TRP A 31 9.02 -11.14 -23.62
CA TRP A 31 9.20 -9.72 -23.31
C TRP A 31 10.47 -9.52 -22.48
N ARG A 32 11.52 -9.17 -23.21
CA ARG A 32 12.76 -8.56 -22.73
C ARG A 32 12.43 -7.15 -22.21
N ARG A 33 12.82 -6.84 -20.98
CA ARG A 33 12.66 -5.54 -20.32
C ARG A 33 13.24 -4.40 -21.19
N ARG A 34 12.44 -3.37 -21.47
CA ARG A 34 12.95 -1.99 -21.64
C ARG A 34 12.39 -1.16 -20.49
N GLY A 35 13.30 -0.59 -19.71
CA GLY A 35 12.98 0.19 -18.53
C GLY A 35 12.44 1.57 -18.88
N THR A 36 11.32 1.91 -18.25
CA THR A 36 11.03 3.27 -17.81
C THR A 36 11.25 3.30 -16.30
N LYS A 37 12.11 4.23 -15.86
CA LYS A 37 12.51 4.42 -14.45
C LYS A 37 11.28 4.79 -13.60
N PRO A 38 10.99 4.09 -12.49
CA PRO A 38 10.12 4.63 -11.44
C PRO A 38 10.93 5.52 -10.49
N SER A 39 10.37 6.67 -10.14
CA SER A 39 10.93 7.60 -9.17
C SER A 39 11.07 6.92 -7.80
N ARG A 40 12.16 7.26 -7.09
CA ARG A 40 12.54 6.68 -5.80
C ARG A 40 11.52 7.01 -4.71
N ARG A 41 10.66 6.06 -4.36
CA ARG A 41 10.27 5.81 -2.96
C ARG A 41 9.58 4.45 -2.86
N SER A 42 9.83 3.79 -1.74
CA SER A 42 9.29 2.46 -1.38
C SER A 42 10.07 1.27 -1.93
N MET A 43 11.13 0.90 -1.22
CA MET A 43 11.42 -0.50 -0.97
C MET A 43 12.23 -0.63 0.31
N ARG A 44 11.59 -1.12 1.36
CA ARG A 44 12.18 -2.19 2.19
C ARG A 44 11.05 -2.91 2.91
N SER A 45 10.83 -4.13 2.45
CA SER A 45 9.90 -5.10 3.00
C SER A 45 10.39 -5.65 4.34
N ASN A 46 9.40 -6.07 5.12
CA ASN A 46 9.38 -7.20 6.04
C ASN A 46 10.71 -7.96 6.23
N LYS A 47 11.24 -7.84 7.45
CA LYS A 47 11.95 -8.92 8.14
C LYS A 47 11.31 -9.12 9.50
N CYS A 48 10.68 -10.27 9.68
CA CYS A 48 10.20 -10.76 10.96
C CYS A 48 11.34 -10.85 11.99
N LEU A 49 10.98 -10.56 13.24
CA LEU A 49 11.35 -11.29 14.46
C LEU A 49 12.72 -11.98 14.45
N ARG A 50 13.74 -11.28 14.95
CA ARG A 50 14.81 -11.94 15.70
C ARG A 50 15.37 -11.00 16.75
N TRP A 51 15.34 -11.49 17.98
CA TRP A 51 15.89 -10.88 19.18
C TRP A 51 17.31 -10.33 18.98
N SER A 52 17.55 -9.11 19.44
CA SER A 52 18.81 -8.72 20.08
C SER A 52 18.64 -7.42 20.83
N LEU A 53 18.46 -7.59 22.14
CA LEU A 53 19.05 -6.76 23.17
C LEU A 53 20.49 -6.37 22.75
N LYS A 54 20.70 -5.15 22.25
CA LYS A 54 22.01 -4.47 22.24
C LYS A 54 21.87 -2.99 21.88
N ARG A 55 21.91 -2.19 22.95
CA ARG A 55 22.64 -0.91 23.05
C ARG A 55 22.50 0.06 21.88
N SER A 56 21.52 0.96 21.99
CA SER A 56 21.69 2.32 21.50
C SER A 56 22.22 3.18 22.64
N VAL A 57 23.50 3.51 22.53
CA VAL A 57 24.25 4.42 23.38
C VAL A 57 23.57 5.80 23.37
N PRO A 58 23.44 6.48 24.53
CA PRO A 58 22.88 7.82 24.58
C PRO A 58 23.79 8.82 23.87
N PHE A 59 23.22 9.57 22.93
CA PHE A 59 23.82 10.74 22.32
C PHE A 59 24.21 11.74 23.41
N ARG A 60 25.53 11.91 23.62
CA ARG A 60 26.13 12.94 24.47
C ARG A 60 25.73 14.33 23.96
N ARG A 61 24.66 14.90 24.52
CA ARG A 61 24.57 16.36 24.67
C ARG A 61 25.14 16.72 26.04
N THR A 62 26.40 17.15 25.97
CA THR A 62 27.08 18.07 26.89
C THR A 62 26.21 18.60 28.02
N TRP A 63 26.57 18.16 29.23
CA TRP A 63 26.22 18.77 30.49
C TRP A 63 26.53 20.27 30.47
N ARG A 64 25.52 21.10 30.20
CA ARG A 64 25.59 22.55 30.40
C ARG A 64 24.29 23.10 30.98
N SER A 65 23.75 22.42 32.00
CA SER A 65 22.69 22.95 32.86
C SER A 65 22.80 22.51 34.32
N LYS A 66 23.96 22.01 34.77
CA LYS A 66 24.34 22.02 36.20
C LYS A 66 24.86 23.42 36.52
N GLY A 67 23.96 24.39 36.63
CA GLY A 67 24.33 25.78 36.92
C GLY A 67 23.19 26.62 37.49
N ARG A 68 22.09 26.00 37.92
CA ARG A 68 20.94 26.77 38.43
C ARG A 68 20.00 26.05 39.40
N VAL A 69 20.46 24.98 40.06
CA VAL A 69 19.68 24.32 41.15
C VAL A 69 20.58 24.02 42.37
N GLU A 70 21.63 24.81 42.54
CA GLU A 70 22.50 24.78 43.73
C GLU A 70 22.68 26.22 44.25
N LYS A 71 21.55 26.89 44.47
CA LYS A 71 21.47 28.23 45.07
C LYS A 71 20.37 28.30 46.13
N VAL A 72 20.17 27.24 46.92
CA VAL A 72 19.26 27.32 48.08
C VAL A 72 19.81 26.63 49.33
N LEU A 73 20.92 25.88 49.25
CA LEU A 73 21.49 25.23 50.44
C LEU A 73 22.84 25.85 50.84
N LYS A 74 22.77 26.66 51.92
CA LYS A 74 23.82 27.12 52.85
C LYS A 74 24.67 28.37 52.49
N PRO A 75 24.17 29.59 52.76
CA PRO A 75 24.99 30.81 52.85
C PRO A 75 25.77 30.96 54.17
N TRP A 76 25.43 30.16 55.18
CA TRP A 76 25.92 30.33 56.56
C TRP A 76 27.44 30.18 56.72
N PRO A 77 28.14 29.19 56.13
CA PRO A 77 29.59 29.05 56.33
C PRO A 77 30.41 30.20 55.73
N LEU A 78 30.00 30.73 54.56
CA LEU A 78 30.71 31.84 53.89
C LEU A 78 30.43 33.19 54.55
N LYS A 79 29.21 33.42 55.03
CA LYS A 79 28.85 34.65 55.74
C LYS A 79 29.52 34.72 57.12
N LEU A 80 29.56 33.59 57.83
CA LEU A 80 30.24 33.45 59.12
C LEU A 80 31.77 33.61 58.94
N ASN A 81 32.37 33.07 57.88
CA ASN A 81 33.80 33.28 57.59
C ASN A 81 34.15 34.74 57.25
N ARG A 82 33.31 35.44 56.47
CA ARG A 82 33.52 36.86 56.14
C ARG A 82 33.38 37.76 57.37
N GLN A 83 32.40 37.48 58.23
CA GLN A 83 32.24 38.16 59.51
C GLN A 83 33.40 37.85 60.46
N ASN A 84 33.86 36.60 60.54
CA ASN A 84 34.99 36.20 61.37
C ASN A 84 36.32 36.84 60.91
N ARG A 85 36.58 36.92 59.59
CA ARG A 85 37.73 37.69 59.04
C ARG A 85 37.63 39.19 59.28
N SER A 86 36.43 39.74 59.33
CA SER A 86 36.20 41.15 59.67
C SER A 86 36.45 41.39 61.16
N LEU A 87 35.89 40.55 62.02
CA LEU A 87 36.08 40.60 63.47
C LEU A 87 37.54 40.37 63.87
N LYS A 88 38.25 39.41 63.24
CA LYS A 88 39.70 39.21 63.46
C LYS A 88 40.51 40.46 63.11
N ARG A 89 40.20 41.14 62.00
CA ARG A 89 40.88 42.40 61.64
C ARG A 89 40.59 43.52 62.63
N LYS A 90 39.33 43.68 63.04
CA LYS A 90 38.95 44.69 64.05
C LYS A 90 39.58 44.40 65.41
N SER A 91 39.54 43.16 65.87
CA SER A 91 40.16 42.71 67.13
C SER A 91 41.68 42.93 67.09
N MET A 92 42.35 42.59 65.99
CA MET A 92 43.79 42.81 65.86
C MET A 92 44.17 44.30 65.86
N MET A 93 43.34 45.16 65.25
CA MET A 93 43.51 46.62 65.31
C MET A 93 43.32 47.17 66.73
N MET A 94 42.33 46.67 67.48
CA MET A 94 42.11 47.09 68.87
C MET A 94 43.22 46.60 69.80
N LEU A 95 43.72 45.37 69.59
CA LEU A 95 44.81 44.79 70.37
C LEU A 95 46.13 45.57 70.19
N SER A 96 46.39 46.15 69.01
CA SER A 96 47.58 47.00 68.82
C SER A 96 47.54 48.34 69.60
N HIS A 97 46.37 48.72 70.12
CA HIS A 97 46.21 49.91 70.95
C HIS A 97 46.23 49.61 72.46
N LEU A 98 46.40 48.34 72.85
CA LEU A 98 46.50 47.94 74.25
C LEU A 98 47.97 47.72 74.62
N SER A 99 48.40 48.30 75.75
CA SER A 99 49.74 48.08 76.29
C SER A 99 49.84 46.64 76.82
N PRO A 100 51.03 45.98 76.74
CA PRO A 100 51.21 44.64 77.29
C PRO A 100 50.75 44.48 78.75
N GLU A 101 50.85 45.55 79.55
CA GLU A 101 50.40 45.61 80.95
C GLU A 101 48.87 45.51 81.10
N THR A 102 48.11 46.09 80.17
CA THR A 102 46.63 46.04 80.17
C THR A 102 46.11 44.66 79.78
N ILE A 103 46.87 43.91 78.99
CA ILE A 103 46.52 42.55 78.57
C ILE A 103 46.75 41.56 79.73
N THR A 104 47.76 41.79 80.57
CA THR A 104 48.03 40.99 81.78
C THR A 104 47.08 41.27 82.94
N GLN A 105 46.39 42.42 82.96
CA GLN A 105 45.41 42.78 83.99
C GLN A 105 44.02 42.16 83.80
N ILE A 106 43.76 41.51 82.66
CA ILE A 106 42.53 40.75 82.44
C ILE A 106 42.73 39.37 83.08
N ASN A 107 42.79 39.34 84.41
CA ASN A 107 42.78 38.10 85.18
C ASN A 107 41.32 37.64 85.23
N LEU A 108 41.01 36.48 84.64
CA LEU A 108 39.69 35.85 84.65
C LEU A 108 39.53 34.97 85.91
N GLU A 109 39.89 35.52 87.05
CA GLU A 109 39.54 34.94 88.34
C GLU A 109 38.34 35.73 88.84
N ASP A 110 37.21 35.02 88.97
CA ASP A 110 35.94 35.55 89.46
C ASP A 110 36.17 36.18 90.84
N GLU A 111 36.14 37.52 90.93
CA GLU A 111 36.03 38.18 92.22
C GLU A 111 34.63 37.90 92.76
N GLU A 112 34.57 37.08 93.81
CA GLU A 112 33.39 36.94 94.65
C GLU A 112 33.03 38.33 95.20
N GLU A 113 31.88 38.85 94.81
CA GLU A 113 31.30 40.06 95.41
C GLU A 113 31.00 39.79 96.89
N GLU A 114 31.94 40.17 97.75
CA GLU A 114 31.69 40.35 99.18
C GLU A 114 31.67 41.85 99.46
N ASP A 115 30.48 42.47 99.41
CA ASP A 115 30.32 43.85 99.85
C ASP A 115 28.91 44.08 100.42
N GLY A 116 28.85 44.34 101.74
CA GLY A 116 28.01 45.42 102.25
C GLY A 116 26.69 45.05 102.92
N GLU A 117 26.73 44.25 103.98
CA GLU A 117 25.78 44.50 105.08
C GLU A 117 26.17 45.83 105.75
N ASP A 118 25.22 46.77 105.76
CA ASP A 118 24.99 47.81 106.77
C ASP A 118 24.81 49.23 106.21
N LEU A 119 23.56 49.62 105.93
CA LEU A 119 23.11 51.01 105.85
C LEU A 119 21.68 51.18 106.39
N ASN A 120 21.45 50.76 107.64
CA ASN A 120 20.26 51.16 108.39
C ASN A 120 20.47 52.50 109.12
N ALA A 121 20.97 53.51 108.41
CA ALA A 121 21.35 54.82 108.96
C ALA A 121 20.74 56.00 108.19
N ALA A 122 19.48 55.89 107.78
CA ALA A 122 18.72 57.02 107.24
C ALA A 122 17.21 56.97 107.57
N SER A 123 16.81 56.45 108.73
CA SER A 123 15.44 56.61 109.24
C SER A 123 15.33 57.84 110.16
N LYS A 124 15.60 59.04 109.60
CA LYS A 124 15.05 60.28 110.17
C LYS A 124 13.62 60.41 109.64
N VAL A 125 12.67 59.82 110.36
CA VAL A 125 11.24 59.98 110.12
C VAL A 125 10.92 61.48 110.18
N CYS A 126 10.53 62.06 109.05
CA CYS A 126 9.98 63.41 109.00
C CYS A 126 8.62 63.41 109.71
N LEU A 127 8.57 63.78 110.99
CA LEU A 127 7.36 63.78 111.84
C LEU A 127 6.32 64.86 111.47
N SER A 128 6.50 65.56 110.34
CA SER A 128 5.51 66.51 109.84
C SER A 128 4.31 65.73 109.26
N PRO A 129 3.06 66.02 109.65
CA PRO A 129 1.86 65.40 109.08
C PRO A 129 1.81 65.49 107.54
N GLN A 130 2.43 66.53 106.98
CA GLN A 130 2.51 66.77 105.54
C GLN A 130 3.53 65.85 104.82
N CYS A 131 4.62 65.46 105.49
CA CYS A 131 5.55 64.43 105.01
C CYS A 131 4.87 63.05 104.99
N HIS A 132 4.14 62.68 106.05
CA HIS A 132 3.44 61.40 106.10
C HIS A 132 2.34 61.27 105.03
N ALA A 133 1.55 62.33 104.80
CA ALA A 133 0.51 62.33 103.77
C ALA A 133 1.09 62.19 102.34
N THR A 134 2.19 62.90 102.03
CA THR A 134 2.83 62.83 100.72
C THR A 134 3.51 61.48 100.46
N VAL A 135 4.17 60.90 101.47
CA VAL A 135 4.74 59.54 101.36
C VAL A 135 3.65 58.50 101.12
N SER A 136 2.52 58.58 101.86
CA SER A 136 1.38 57.68 101.66
C SER A 136 0.74 57.83 100.26
N GLU A 137 0.59 59.06 99.77
CA GLU A 137 0.07 59.32 98.42
C GLU A 137 0.99 58.75 97.33
N LEU A 138 2.31 58.95 97.46
CA LEU A 138 3.30 58.39 96.55
C LEU A 138 3.34 56.86 96.60
N GLN A 139 3.17 56.25 97.78
CA GLN A 139 3.04 54.80 97.95
C GLN A 139 1.81 54.26 97.21
N ASN A 140 0.65 54.92 97.34
CA ASN A 140 -0.57 54.52 96.62
C ASN A 140 -0.41 54.67 95.09
N LYS A 141 0.21 55.76 94.61
CA LYS A 141 0.52 55.96 93.19
C LYS A 141 1.48 54.89 92.66
N LEU A 142 2.50 54.54 93.45
CA LEU A 142 3.44 53.47 93.11
C LEU A 142 2.72 52.12 93.05
N GLU A 143 1.85 51.81 94.01
CA GLU A 143 1.09 50.57 94.03
C GLU A 143 0.15 50.46 92.81
N LEU A 144 -0.56 51.53 92.46
CA LEU A 144 -1.38 51.59 91.25
C LEU A 144 -0.54 51.41 89.97
N ALA A 145 0.58 52.12 89.85
CA ALA A 145 1.49 51.98 88.71
C ALA A 145 2.08 50.56 88.60
N VAL A 146 2.36 49.90 89.73
CA VAL A 146 2.82 48.50 89.74
C VAL A 146 1.71 47.55 89.29
N LYS A 147 0.46 47.77 89.70
CA LYS A 147 -0.69 46.98 89.22
C LYS A 147 -0.91 47.15 87.72
N GLU A 148 -0.89 48.38 87.22
CA GLU A 148 -1.00 48.69 85.79
C GLU A 148 0.15 48.08 84.98
N LYS A 149 1.39 48.18 85.48
CA LYS A 149 2.56 47.54 84.88
C LYS A 149 2.38 46.02 84.81
N ASN A 150 1.94 45.39 85.89
CA ASN A 150 1.74 43.94 85.93
C ASN A 150 0.63 43.51 84.95
N GLN A 151 -0.48 44.26 84.87
CA GLN A 151 -1.54 44.01 83.88
C GLN A 151 -1.02 44.17 82.43
N ALA A 152 -0.24 45.22 82.17
CA ALA A 152 0.36 45.42 80.86
C ALA A 152 1.34 44.28 80.50
N VAL A 153 2.10 43.75 81.48
CA VAL A 153 2.97 42.59 81.27
C VAL A 153 2.16 41.34 80.91
N THR A 154 1.06 41.05 81.62
CA THR A 154 0.20 39.89 81.29
C THR A 154 -0.42 40.01 79.90
N ASP A 155 -0.87 41.21 79.52
CA ASP A 155 -1.45 41.45 78.20
C ASP A 155 -0.39 41.32 77.09
N LEU A 156 0.83 41.83 77.33
CA LEU A 156 1.96 41.66 76.42
C LEU A 156 2.34 40.19 76.25
N GLU A 157 2.32 39.40 77.32
CA GLU A 157 2.58 37.96 77.26
C GLU A 157 1.49 37.22 76.47
N ALA A 158 0.22 37.55 76.68
CA ALA A 158 -0.91 36.99 75.92
C ALA A 158 -0.80 37.29 74.42
N VAL A 159 -0.53 38.54 74.05
CA VAL A 159 -0.35 38.94 72.64
C VAL A 159 0.89 38.27 72.03
N ARG A 160 1.98 38.13 72.79
CA ARG A 160 3.17 37.38 72.34
C ARG A 160 2.87 35.91 72.11
N GLY A 161 1.98 35.29 72.91
CA GLY A 161 1.47 33.95 72.71
C GLY A 161 0.72 33.81 71.39
N GLN A 162 -0.30 34.64 71.18
CA GLN A 162 -1.10 34.68 69.95
C GLN A 162 -0.25 34.94 68.69
N LEU A 163 0.73 35.83 68.78
CA LEU A 163 1.65 36.09 67.68
C LEU A 163 2.51 34.86 67.34
N ARG A 164 2.84 34.01 68.31
CA ARG A 164 3.60 32.78 68.09
C ARG A 164 2.73 31.73 67.39
N GLU A 165 1.52 31.53 67.87
CA GLU A 165 0.55 30.58 67.30
C GLU A 165 0.21 30.94 65.84
N THR A 166 -0.17 32.19 65.58
CA THR A 166 -0.46 32.67 64.22
C THR A 166 0.73 32.56 63.28
N ARG A 167 1.96 32.73 63.77
CA ARG A 167 3.18 32.51 62.98
C ARG A 167 3.37 31.04 62.63
N GLU A 168 3.11 30.13 63.56
CA GLU A 168 3.21 28.68 63.32
C GLU A 168 2.17 28.20 62.32
N GLU A 169 0.93 28.67 62.43
CA GLU A 169 -0.15 28.39 61.48
C GLU A 169 0.20 28.91 60.07
N LEU A 170 0.69 30.16 59.98
CA LEU A 170 1.14 30.73 58.71
C LEU A 170 2.28 29.92 58.07
N LEU A 171 3.19 29.37 58.87
CA LEU A 171 4.27 28.52 58.36
C LEU A 171 3.75 27.17 57.86
N LYS A 172 2.77 26.57 58.55
CA LYS A 172 2.09 25.35 58.09
C LYS A 172 1.37 25.59 56.78
N GLU A 173 0.58 26.65 56.69
CA GLU A 173 -0.17 27.00 55.47
C GLU A 173 0.77 27.29 54.29
N LYS A 174 1.90 27.98 54.52
CA LYS A 174 2.93 28.19 53.49
C LYS A 174 3.54 26.87 52.99
N HIS A 175 3.75 25.92 53.89
CA HIS A 175 4.24 24.60 53.53
C HIS A 175 3.20 23.85 52.67
N ASP A 176 1.95 23.80 53.13
CA ASP A 176 0.85 23.14 52.42
C ASP A 176 0.61 23.76 51.05
N ASN A 177 0.63 25.09 50.94
CA ASN A 177 0.52 25.80 49.66
C ASN A 177 1.64 25.40 48.69
N THR A 178 2.88 25.24 49.19
CA THR A 178 4.00 24.79 48.38
C THR A 178 3.80 23.35 47.86
N VAL A 179 3.26 22.47 48.70
CA VAL A 179 2.92 21.08 48.33
C VAL A 179 1.81 21.06 47.27
N LEU A 180 0.73 21.82 47.49
CA LEU A 180 -0.39 21.93 46.54
C LEU A 180 0.05 22.49 45.18
N ILE A 181 0.94 23.49 45.15
CA ILE A 181 1.53 23.99 43.90
C ILE A 181 2.31 22.88 43.20
N ALA A 182 3.13 22.11 43.93
CA ALA A 182 3.90 21.01 43.36
C ALA A 182 3.01 19.92 42.77
N GLU A 183 1.91 19.57 43.44
CA GLU A 183 0.91 18.62 42.95
C GLU A 183 0.16 19.13 41.72
N THR A 184 -0.26 20.40 41.73
CA THR A 184 -0.91 21.04 40.59
C THR A 184 0.00 21.01 39.34
N VAL A 185 1.31 21.24 39.53
CA VAL A 185 2.28 21.13 38.43
C VAL A 185 2.41 19.69 37.94
N LYS A 186 2.39 18.68 38.83
CA LYS A 186 2.40 17.25 38.43
C LYS A 186 1.14 16.88 37.64
N GLN A 187 -0.03 17.30 38.11
CA GLN A 187 -1.31 17.06 37.44
C GLN A 187 -1.35 17.72 36.06
N LYS A 188 -0.92 18.98 35.93
CA LYS A 188 -0.81 19.66 34.62
C LYS A 188 0.11 18.90 33.65
N LYS A 189 1.25 18.41 34.11
CA LYS A 189 2.16 17.58 33.28
C LYS A 189 1.49 16.27 32.84
N LEU A 190 0.70 15.66 33.70
CA LEU A 190 -0.05 14.45 33.38
C LEU A 190 -1.15 14.73 32.36
N LEU A 191 -1.89 15.83 32.53
CA LEU A 191 -2.93 16.26 31.59
C LEU A 191 -2.36 16.52 30.18
N VAL A 192 -1.16 17.12 30.08
CA VAL A 192 -0.48 17.26 28.79
C VAL A 192 -0.18 15.91 28.13
N LYS A 193 0.18 14.88 28.91
CA LYS A 193 0.40 13.52 28.37
C LYS A 193 -0.91 12.92 27.88
N TYR A 194 -2.00 13.04 28.64
CA TYR A 194 -3.31 12.56 28.23
C TYR A 194 -3.80 13.26 26.96
N ASN A 195 -3.68 14.59 26.89
CA ASN A 195 -4.04 15.35 25.69
C ASN A 195 -3.23 14.88 24.47
N ARG A 196 -1.94 14.59 24.63
CA ARG A 196 -1.12 14.05 23.54
C ARG A 196 -1.59 12.66 23.09
N VAL A 197 -1.92 11.77 24.02
CA VAL A 197 -2.46 10.45 23.68
C VAL A 197 -3.83 10.58 23.01
N SER A 198 -4.69 11.47 23.50
CA SER A 198 -6.00 11.76 22.89
C SER A 198 -5.84 12.27 21.47
N GLN A 199 -4.89 13.17 21.22
CA GLN A 199 -4.60 13.68 19.88
C GLN A 199 -4.14 12.55 18.95
N PHE A 200 -3.22 11.70 19.40
CA PHE A 200 -2.81 10.53 18.61
C PHE A 200 -3.96 9.57 18.33
N ALA A 201 -4.87 9.35 19.28
CA ALA A 201 -6.03 8.50 19.05
C ALA A 201 -6.96 9.07 17.97
N VAL A 202 -7.13 10.39 17.93
CA VAL A 202 -7.92 11.07 16.87
C VAL A 202 -7.22 10.95 15.52
N GLU A 203 -5.91 11.22 15.45
CA GLU A 203 -5.13 11.11 14.21
C GLU A 203 -5.16 9.67 13.64
N GLU A 204 -5.02 8.66 14.47
CA GLU A 204 -5.12 7.25 14.05
C GLU A 204 -6.53 6.90 13.58
N TYR A 205 -7.57 7.43 14.23
CA TYR A 205 -8.96 7.25 13.79
C TYR A 205 -9.21 7.89 12.42
N GLU A 206 -8.76 9.13 12.22
CA GLU A 206 -8.85 9.84 10.93
C GLU A 206 -8.12 9.08 9.83
N ALA A 207 -6.90 8.58 10.09
CA ALA A 207 -6.15 7.78 9.13
C ALA A 207 -6.85 6.45 8.77
N LEU A 208 -7.47 5.79 9.75
CA LEU A 208 -8.28 4.58 9.50
C LEU A 208 -9.53 4.91 8.68
N GLN A 209 -10.16 6.06 8.94
CA GLN A 209 -11.33 6.53 8.20
C GLN A 209 -10.99 6.80 6.74
N ASP A 210 -9.87 7.51 6.48
CA ASP A 210 -9.38 7.76 5.11
C ASP A 210 -9.09 6.45 4.35
N MET A 211 -8.49 5.46 5.01
CA MET A 211 -8.24 4.15 4.41
C MET A 211 -9.54 3.39 4.12
N LEU A 212 -10.53 3.49 5.01
CA LEU A 212 -11.84 2.87 4.81
C LEU A 212 -12.56 3.49 3.61
N ASP A 213 -12.55 4.81 3.48
CA ASP A 213 -13.21 5.50 2.37
C ASP A 213 -12.54 5.16 1.03
N LEU A 214 -11.19 5.08 1.00
CA LEU A 214 -10.48 4.58 -0.17
C LEU A 214 -10.82 3.12 -0.52
N GLU A 215 -10.93 2.23 0.47
CA GLU A 215 -11.33 0.83 0.22
C GLU A 215 -12.73 0.77 -0.37
N ARG A 216 -13.67 1.54 0.17
CA ARG A 216 -15.05 1.62 -0.32
C ARG A 216 -15.08 2.09 -1.77
N ASP A 217 -14.34 3.14 -2.11
CA ASP A 217 -14.24 3.63 -3.48
C ASP A 217 -13.69 2.56 -4.42
N LEU A 218 -12.57 1.93 -4.08
CA LEU A 218 -11.98 0.85 -4.88
C LEU A 218 -12.93 -0.35 -5.05
N ARG A 219 -13.69 -0.68 -4.00
CA ARG A 219 -14.70 -1.75 -4.04
C ARG A 219 -15.83 -1.39 -5.01
N THR A 220 -16.33 -0.16 -4.95
CA THR A 220 -17.37 0.31 -5.88
C THR A 220 -16.87 0.35 -7.32
N GLU A 221 -15.62 0.76 -7.55
CA GLU A 221 -14.98 0.75 -8.86
C GLU A 221 -14.86 -0.68 -9.40
N ALA A 222 -14.32 -1.61 -8.59
CA ALA A 222 -14.19 -3.01 -8.96
C ALA A 222 -15.55 -3.65 -9.28
N GLU A 223 -16.60 -3.36 -8.50
CA GLU A 223 -17.95 -3.83 -8.79
C GLU A 223 -18.50 -3.23 -10.09
N SER A 224 -18.32 -1.94 -10.32
CA SER A 224 -18.75 -1.28 -11.55
C SER A 224 -18.07 -1.88 -12.78
N PHE A 225 -16.77 -2.16 -12.68
CA PHE A 225 -15.96 -2.80 -13.70
C PHE A 225 -16.43 -4.24 -13.96
N GLY A 226 -16.69 -5.01 -12.90
CA GLY A 226 -17.24 -6.37 -13.00
C GLY A 226 -18.62 -6.38 -13.70
N ARG A 227 -19.50 -5.44 -13.36
CA ARG A 227 -20.80 -5.27 -14.02
C ARG A 227 -20.63 -4.93 -15.51
N ALA A 228 -19.78 -3.97 -15.84
CA ALA A 228 -19.49 -3.57 -17.22
C ALA A 228 -18.93 -4.74 -18.05
N MET A 229 -17.94 -5.46 -17.51
CA MET A 229 -17.38 -6.65 -18.15
C MET A 229 -18.42 -7.74 -18.41
N MET A 230 -19.34 -7.97 -17.46
CA MET A 230 -20.40 -8.97 -17.65
C MET A 230 -21.34 -8.58 -18.80
N VAL A 231 -21.70 -7.30 -18.91
CA VAL A 231 -22.51 -6.78 -20.00
C VAL A 231 -21.79 -6.96 -21.33
N GLU A 232 -20.51 -6.57 -21.41
CA GLU A 232 -19.70 -6.75 -22.62
C GLU A 232 -19.54 -8.23 -23.00
N GLN A 233 -19.29 -9.11 -22.03
CA GLN A 233 -19.22 -10.55 -22.29
C GLN A 233 -20.54 -11.09 -22.83
N LYS A 234 -21.69 -10.67 -22.27
CA LYS A 234 -23.01 -11.04 -22.78
C LYS A 234 -23.25 -10.52 -24.19
N ASN A 235 -22.83 -9.29 -24.49
CA ASN A 235 -22.93 -8.69 -25.82
C ASN A 235 -22.09 -9.46 -26.85
N LEU A 236 -20.83 -9.75 -26.53
CA LEU A 236 -19.93 -10.52 -27.39
C LEU A 236 -20.42 -11.96 -27.61
N LYS A 237 -20.92 -12.63 -26.56
CA LYS A 237 -21.52 -13.97 -26.68
C LYS A 237 -22.73 -13.96 -27.62
N ARG A 238 -23.61 -12.96 -27.50
CA ARG A 238 -24.75 -12.79 -28.42
C ARG A 238 -24.29 -12.56 -29.86
N GLN A 239 -23.32 -11.66 -30.09
CA GLN A 239 -22.78 -11.41 -31.43
C GLN A 239 -22.14 -12.67 -32.02
N SER A 240 -21.35 -13.40 -31.23
CA SER A 240 -20.74 -14.66 -31.64
C SER A 240 -21.80 -15.70 -32.02
N GLN A 241 -22.88 -15.81 -31.23
CA GLN A 241 -23.97 -16.74 -31.52
C GLN A 241 -24.68 -16.39 -32.83
N ILE A 242 -24.96 -15.09 -33.06
CA ILE A 242 -25.56 -14.61 -34.32
C ILE A 242 -24.65 -14.93 -35.51
N LEU A 243 -23.35 -14.69 -35.39
CA LEU A 243 -22.38 -14.99 -36.46
C LEU A 243 -22.36 -16.49 -36.76
N MET A 244 -22.29 -17.34 -35.75
CA MET A 244 -22.32 -18.81 -35.92
C MET A 244 -23.60 -19.27 -36.62
N GLN A 245 -24.76 -18.76 -36.20
CA GLN A 245 -26.05 -19.06 -36.85
C GLN A 245 -26.13 -18.55 -38.29
N SER A 246 -25.55 -17.38 -38.58
CA SER A 246 -25.51 -16.84 -39.94
C SER A 246 -24.52 -17.56 -40.87
N SER A 247 -23.53 -18.25 -40.30
CA SER A 247 -22.49 -18.97 -41.05
C SER A 247 -22.85 -20.41 -41.40
N SER A 248 -23.88 -20.99 -40.76
CA SER A 248 -24.37 -22.30 -41.18
C SER A 248 -24.98 -22.18 -42.58
N PRO A 249 -24.52 -22.95 -43.58
CA PRO A 249 -25.13 -22.96 -44.90
C PRO A 249 -26.61 -23.27 -44.74
N SER A 250 -27.48 -22.50 -45.41
CA SER A 250 -28.93 -22.69 -45.32
C SER A 250 -29.26 -24.15 -45.59
N GLN A 251 -30.26 -24.69 -44.88
CA GLN A 251 -30.66 -26.09 -45.04
C GLN A 251 -30.91 -26.42 -46.53
N ALA A 252 -31.53 -25.49 -47.27
CA ALA A 252 -31.73 -25.59 -48.71
C ALA A 252 -30.42 -25.74 -49.51
N LEU A 253 -29.34 -25.07 -49.11
CA LEU A 253 -28.03 -25.21 -49.76
C LEU A 253 -27.38 -26.57 -49.44
N GLN A 254 -27.49 -27.05 -48.19
CA GLN A 254 -27.03 -28.41 -47.84
C GLN A 254 -27.80 -29.48 -48.59
N ASP A 255 -29.12 -29.33 -48.70
CA ASP A 255 -30.00 -30.24 -49.43
C ASP A 255 -29.72 -30.20 -50.94
N ALA A 256 -29.40 -29.04 -51.51
CA ALA A 256 -28.99 -28.93 -52.90
C ALA A 256 -27.64 -29.62 -53.15
N LEU A 257 -26.66 -29.43 -52.26
CA LEU A 257 -25.35 -30.10 -52.36
C LEU A 257 -25.48 -31.62 -52.23
N SER A 258 -26.31 -32.11 -51.29
CA SER A 258 -26.55 -33.54 -51.13
C SER A 258 -27.24 -34.15 -52.36
N GLN A 259 -28.21 -33.43 -52.95
CA GLN A 259 -28.83 -33.80 -54.22
C GLN A 259 -27.83 -33.84 -55.37
N VAL A 260 -26.94 -32.84 -55.49
CA VAL A 260 -25.88 -32.83 -56.51
C VAL A 260 -24.95 -34.02 -56.34
N THR A 261 -24.51 -34.35 -55.11
CA THR A 261 -23.67 -35.54 -54.88
C THR A 261 -24.40 -36.82 -55.25
N ARG A 262 -25.69 -36.95 -54.93
CA ARG A 262 -26.49 -38.13 -55.30
C ARG A 262 -26.63 -38.26 -56.81
N LEU A 263 -27.03 -37.18 -57.49
CA LEU A 263 -27.16 -37.16 -58.94
C LEU A 263 -25.82 -37.42 -59.65
N THR A 264 -24.71 -36.96 -59.08
CA THR A 264 -23.37 -37.24 -59.62
C THR A 264 -23.04 -38.73 -59.51
N GLN A 265 -23.35 -39.37 -58.37
CA GLN A 265 -23.19 -40.81 -58.20
C GLN A 265 -24.08 -41.59 -59.17
N ASP A 266 -25.35 -41.22 -59.30
CA ASP A 266 -26.30 -41.86 -60.23
C ASP A 266 -25.86 -41.71 -61.70
N LEU A 267 -25.31 -40.56 -62.07
CA LEU A 267 -24.75 -40.35 -63.41
C LEU A 267 -23.50 -41.20 -63.63
N GLU A 268 -22.63 -41.35 -62.62
CA GLU A 268 -21.45 -42.20 -62.71
C GLU A 268 -21.81 -43.68 -62.83
N THR A 269 -22.81 -44.16 -62.09
CA THR A 269 -23.29 -45.54 -62.19
C THR A 269 -23.92 -45.79 -63.55
N GLN A 270 -24.80 -44.91 -64.03
CA GLN A 270 -25.37 -45.01 -65.38
C GLN A 270 -24.28 -44.99 -66.45
N ARG A 271 -23.28 -44.11 -66.33
CA ARG A 271 -22.15 -44.07 -67.27
C ARG A 271 -21.40 -45.38 -67.29
N LEU A 272 -21.16 -46.00 -66.13
CA LEU A 272 -20.46 -47.28 -66.02
C LEU A 272 -21.31 -48.44 -66.56
N GLU A 273 -22.60 -48.47 -66.27
CA GLU A 273 -23.56 -49.45 -66.79
C GLU A 273 -23.62 -49.39 -68.32
N HIS A 274 -23.79 -48.19 -68.89
CA HIS A 274 -23.77 -48.00 -70.34
C HIS A 274 -22.43 -48.41 -70.96
N GLN A 275 -21.30 -48.08 -70.32
CA GLN A 275 -19.99 -48.50 -70.79
C GLN A 275 -19.86 -50.04 -70.78
N ASN A 276 -20.41 -50.73 -69.77
CA ASN A 276 -20.42 -52.18 -69.70
C ASN A 276 -21.35 -52.81 -70.74
N GLN A 277 -22.54 -52.23 -70.98
CA GLN A 277 -23.47 -52.66 -72.02
C GLN A 277 -22.83 -52.55 -73.41
N LEU A 278 -22.15 -51.44 -73.70
CA LEU A 278 -21.42 -51.25 -74.96
C LEU A 278 -20.36 -52.34 -75.16
N LYS A 279 -19.52 -52.59 -74.15
CA LYS A 279 -18.53 -53.68 -74.20
C LYS A 279 -19.16 -55.04 -74.44
N GLN A 280 -20.26 -55.35 -73.75
CA GLN A 280 -20.98 -56.62 -73.94
C GLN A 280 -21.53 -56.77 -75.36
N LEU A 281 -22.08 -55.70 -75.95
CA LEU A 281 -22.59 -55.72 -77.32
C LEU A 281 -21.44 -55.82 -78.33
N GLU A 282 -20.33 -55.11 -78.11
CA GLU A 282 -19.11 -55.22 -78.91
C GLU A 282 -18.56 -56.65 -78.89
N ASP A 283 -18.46 -57.27 -77.72
CA ASP A 283 -18.02 -58.66 -77.55
C ASP A 283 -18.97 -59.65 -78.24
N ARG A 284 -20.29 -59.43 -78.15
CA ARG A 284 -21.31 -60.24 -78.86
C ARG A 284 -21.19 -60.09 -80.37
N LEU A 285 -20.96 -58.88 -80.87
CA LEU A 285 -20.76 -58.63 -82.30
C LEU A 285 -19.47 -59.28 -82.80
N GLY A 286 -18.37 -59.17 -82.04
CA GLY A 286 -17.09 -59.79 -82.37
C GLY A 286 -17.11 -61.32 -82.32
N SER A 287 -17.90 -61.91 -81.43
CA SER A 287 -18.05 -63.36 -81.27
C SER A 287 -19.20 -63.98 -82.08
N CYS A 288 -19.96 -63.19 -82.83
CA CYS A 288 -21.06 -63.69 -83.64
C CYS A 288 -20.56 -64.62 -84.75
N GLU A 289 -21.27 -65.72 -84.99
CA GLU A 289 -20.98 -66.68 -86.06
C GLU A 289 -20.95 -65.99 -87.43
N THR A 290 -21.85 -65.04 -87.67
CA THR A 290 -21.86 -64.25 -88.90
C THR A 290 -20.61 -63.40 -89.09
N GLN A 291 -19.99 -62.89 -88.01
CA GLN A 291 -18.72 -62.16 -88.06
C GLN A 291 -17.57 -63.12 -88.39
N ARG A 292 -17.54 -64.32 -87.77
CA ARG A 292 -16.56 -65.37 -88.08
C ARG A 292 -16.70 -65.83 -89.53
N GLU A 293 -17.91 -66.10 -89.98
CA GLU A 293 -18.25 -66.45 -91.36
C GLU A 293 -17.84 -65.35 -92.33
N LEU A 294 -18.13 -64.07 -92.03
CA LEU A 294 -17.66 -62.94 -92.83
C LEU A 294 -16.14 -62.92 -92.95
N THR A 295 -15.40 -63.12 -91.86
CA THR A 295 -13.93 -63.18 -91.93
C THR A 295 -13.43 -64.41 -92.69
N ALA A 296 -14.12 -65.55 -92.60
CA ALA A 296 -13.78 -66.76 -93.33
C ALA A 296 -14.05 -66.59 -94.84
N LEU A 297 -15.19 -65.99 -95.21
CA LEU A 297 -15.53 -65.66 -96.58
C LEU A 297 -14.57 -64.63 -97.17
N ARG A 298 -14.16 -63.61 -96.40
CA ARG A 298 -13.11 -62.66 -96.82
C ARG A 298 -11.79 -63.38 -97.16
N ARG A 299 -11.32 -64.29 -96.31
CA ARG A 299 -10.11 -65.09 -96.60
C ARG A 299 -10.28 -66.01 -97.80
N LYS A 300 -11.44 -66.66 -97.95
CA LYS A 300 -11.74 -67.49 -99.14
C LYS A 300 -11.75 -66.65 -100.40
N LEU A 301 -12.30 -65.44 -100.35
CA LEU A 301 -12.29 -64.50 -101.46
C LEU A 301 -10.85 -64.12 -101.82
N GLU A 302 -10.01 -63.79 -100.85
CA GLU A 302 -8.58 -63.49 -101.06
C GLU A 302 -7.85 -64.65 -101.77
N LEU A 303 -8.06 -65.90 -101.31
CA LEU A 303 -7.47 -67.09 -101.94
C LEU A 303 -7.96 -67.30 -103.38
N VAL A 304 -9.26 -67.14 -103.63
CA VAL A 304 -9.82 -67.27 -104.99
C VAL A 304 -9.32 -66.14 -105.90
N GLU A 305 -9.12 -64.93 -105.36
CA GLU A 305 -8.50 -63.83 -106.09
C GLU A 305 -7.02 -64.10 -106.42
N GLU A 306 -6.29 -64.77 -105.52
CA GLU A 306 -4.93 -65.26 -105.75
C GLU A 306 -4.89 -66.35 -106.81
N GLU A 307 -5.73 -67.38 -106.69
CA GLU A 307 -5.85 -68.44 -107.69
C GLU A 307 -6.26 -67.87 -109.04
N LYS A 308 -7.22 -66.95 -109.10
CA LYS A 308 -7.61 -66.26 -110.33
C LYS A 308 -6.44 -65.50 -110.94
N ARG A 309 -5.63 -64.80 -110.13
CA ARG A 309 -4.40 -64.16 -110.59
C ARG A 309 -3.43 -65.19 -111.16
N GLU A 310 -3.18 -66.29 -110.45
CA GLU A 310 -2.30 -67.36 -110.93
C GLU A 310 -2.79 -68.04 -112.22
N TYR A 311 -4.09 -68.30 -112.35
CA TYR A 311 -4.68 -68.87 -113.56
C TYR A 311 -4.64 -67.86 -114.71
N SER A 312 -4.89 -66.58 -114.44
CA SER A 312 -4.70 -65.52 -115.42
C SER A 312 -3.24 -65.46 -115.90
N ASP A 313 -2.28 -65.58 -114.98
CA ASP A 313 -0.85 -65.64 -115.30
C ASP A 313 -0.49 -66.91 -116.08
N LYS A 314 -1.08 -68.07 -115.75
CA LYS A 314 -0.89 -69.33 -116.50
C LYS A 314 -1.51 -69.25 -117.89
N CYS A 315 -2.72 -68.72 -118.03
CA CYS A 315 -3.39 -68.54 -119.33
C CYS A 315 -2.60 -67.57 -120.22
N SER A 316 -2.12 -66.45 -119.67
CA SER A 316 -1.28 -65.52 -120.43
C SER A 316 0.05 -66.15 -120.85
N LYS A 317 0.70 -66.95 -119.99
CA LYS A 317 1.90 -67.74 -120.36
C LYS A 317 1.60 -68.75 -121.46
N ALA A 318 0.54 -69.54 -121.33
CA ALA A 318 0.13 -70.52 -122.34
C ALA A 318 -0.27 -69.86 -123.66
N GLU A 319 -0.92 -68.70 -123.63
CA GLU A 319 -1.19 -67.90 -124.84
C GLU A 319 0.10 -67.45 -125.53
N VAL A 320 1.14 -67.07 -124.77
CA VAL A 320 2.46 -66.73 -125.31
C VAL A 320 3.12 -67.98 -125.92
N GLU A 321 3.13 -69.12 -125.21
CA GLU A 321 3.68 -70.38 -125.73
C GLU A 321 2.94 -70.87 -126.99
N VAL A 322 1.61 -70.75 -127.07
CA VAL A 322 0.85 -71.06 -128.28
C VAL A 322 1.19 -70.10 -129.41
N LYS A 323 1.41 -68.82 -129.13
CA LYS A 323 1.89 -67.85 -130.13
C LYS A 323 3.30 -68.22 -130.60
N ASP A 324 4.19 -68.63 -129.71
CA ASP A 324 5.55 -69.08 -130.03
C ASP A 324 5.57 -70.39 -130.82
N LEU A 325 4.74 -71.37 -130.45
CA LEU A 325 4.56 -72.62 -131.20
C LEU A 325 3.93 -72.37 -132.57
N ARG A 326 2.91 -71.50 -132.66
CA ARG A 326 2.38 -71.07 -133.97
C ARG A 326 3.46 -70.40 -134.80
N PHE A 327 4.34 -69.60 -134.20
CA PHE A 327 5.45 -68.97 -134.89
C PHE A 327 6.51 -69.98 -135.34
N THR A 328 6.84 -71.00 -134.53
CA THR A 328 7.75 -72.10 -134.93
C THR A 328 7.14 -73.01 -135.99
N ALA A 329 5.86 -73.37 -135.88
CA ALA A 329 5.13 -74.12 -136.90
C ALA A 329 5.07 -73.35 -138.22
N TRP A 330 4.85 -72.03 -138.16
CA TRP A 330 4.91 -71.16 -139.33
C TRP A 330 6.33 -71.10 -139.93
N LYS A 331 7.39 -71.07 -139.09
CA LYS A 331 8.79 -71.17 -139.55
C LYS A 331 9.13 -72.53 -140.18
N THR A 332 8.66 -73.65 -139.64
CA THR A 332 8.91 -74.99 -140.22
C THR A 332 8.11 -75.21 -141.50
N MET A 333 6.94 -74.59 -141.65
CA MET A 333 6.10 -74.67 -142.85
C MET A 333 6.59 -73.75 -143.99
N ILE A 334 7.56 -72.87 -143.73
CA ILE A 334 8.20 -71.98 -144.72
C ILE A 334 9.57 -72.53 -145.19
N CYS A 335 10.08 -73.63 -144.62
CA CYS A 335 11.38 -74.24 -144.97
C CYS A 335 11.30 -75.70 -145.45
N SER A 336 10.13 -76.16 -145.91
CA SER A 336 9.92 -77.40 -146.69
C SER A 336 9.01 -77.06 -147.86
#